data_AF-A0A965Q9R7-F1
#
_entry.id   AF-A0A965Q9R7-F1
#
_cell.length_a   1.000
_cell.length_b   1.000
_cell.length_c   1.000
_cell.angle_alpha   90.00
_cell.angle_beta   90.00
_cell.angle_gamma   90.00
#
_symmetry.space_group_name_H-M   'P 1'
#
loop_
_entity.id
_entity.type
_entity.pdbx_description
1 polymer ?
#
loop_
_entity_poly.entity_id
_entity_poly.type
_entity_poly.pdbx_seq_one_letter_code
_entity_poly.pdbx_strand_id
1 'polypeptide(L)' 'MPPSTAFHIRELPRTERPRERLKSLGAHALSSTELLAILIGTGSAGRSALAVAHDALATTGGSLRRLSTQP' A
#
# COMPACT_ATOMS: atom_id res chain seq x y z
N MET A 1 -5.02 16.04 -17.24
CA MET A 1 -4.83 14.68 -16.69
C MET A 1 -6.16 14.22 -16.10
N PRO A 2 -6.68 13.04 -16.43
CA PRO A 2 -7.85 12.52 -15.73
C PRO A 2 -7.45 12.24 -14.26
N PRO A 3 -8.37 12.44 -13.28
CA PRO A 3 -8.15 11.91 -11.95
C PRO A 3 -7.97 10.39 -12.09
N SER A 4 -6.84 9.86 -11.62
CA SER A 4 -6.70 8.41 -11.47
C SER A 4 -7.89 7.94 -10.65
N THR A 5 -8.68 7.04 -11.20
CA THR A 5 -9.77 6.34 -10.53
C THR A 5 -9.19 5.57 -9.35
N ALA A 6 -8.91 6.28 -8.26
CA ALA A 6 -8.57 5.72 -6.98
C ALA A 6 -9.89 5.15 -6.47
N PHE A 7 -10.23 3.93 -6.93
CA PHE A 7 -11.22 3.13 -6.25
C PHE A 7 -10.85 3.16 -4.78
N HIS A 8 -11.72 3.76 -3.98
CA HIS A 8 -11.51 3.76 -2.56
C HIS A 8 -11.42 2.29 -2.14
N ILE A 9 -10.51 1.95 -1.22
CA ILE A 9 -10.34 0.55 -0.77
C ILE A 9 -11.67 -0.07 -0.29
N ARG A 10 -12.66 0.76 0.08
CA ARG A 10 -14.03 0.36 0.44
C ARG A 10 -14.88 -0.11 -0.75
N GLU A 11 -14.58 0.30 -1.96
CA GLU A 11 -15.27 -0.07 -3.20
C GLU A 11 -14.74 -1.39 -3.78
N LEU A 12 -13.52 -1.80 -3.39
CA LEU A 12 -12.99 -3.11 -3.75
C LEU A 12 -13.84 -4.24 -3.14
N PRO A 13 -14.09 -5.32 -3.91
CA PRO A 13 -14.62 -6.56 -3.37
C PRO A 13 -13.82 -6.99 -2.15
N ARG A 14 -14.47 -7.60 -1.15
CA ARG A 14 -13.80 -8.02 0.09
C ARG A 14 -12.57 -8.89 -0.19
N THR A 15 -12.64 -9.76 -1.18
CA THR A 15 -11.55 -10.64 -1.64
C THR A 15 -10.38 -9.91 -2.27
N GLU A 16 -10.56 -8.66 -2.69
CA GLU A 16 -9.53 -7.82 -3.32
C GLU A 16 -8.92 -6.81 -2.35
N ARG A 17 -9.58 -6.56 -1.21
CA ARG A 17 -9.09 -5.61 -0.21
C ARG A 17 -7.77 -6.12 0.38
N PRO A 18 -6.72 -5.28 0.46
CA PRO A 18 -5.39 -5.70 0.90
C PRO A 18 -5.39 -6.42 2.26
N ARG A 19 -6.11 -5.88 3.26
CA ARG A 19 -6.16 -6.50 4.60
C ARG A 19 -6.84 -7.87 4.61
N GLU A 20 -7.84 -8.08 3.77
CA GLU A 20 -8.55 -9.35 3.70
C GLU A 20 -7.75 -10.36 2.87
N ARG A 21 -7.13 -9.93 1.76
CA ARG A 21 -6.16 -10.74 1.01
C ARG A 21 -5.01 -11.19 1.89
N LEU A 22 -4.48 -10.31 2.73
CA LEU A 22 -3.41 -10.63 3.67
C LEU A 22 -3.83 -11.73 4.64
N LYS A 23 -5.07 -11.68 5.15
CA LYS A 23 -5.62 -12.72 6.04
C LYS A 23 -5.82 -14.06 5.32
N SER A 24 -6.36 -14.03 4.09
CA SER A 24 -6.74 -15.25 3.37
C SER A 24 -5.59 -15.93 2.63
N LEU A 25 -4.67 -15.15 2.06
CA LEU A 25 -3.62 -15.62 1.15
C LEU A 25 -2.20 -15.37 1.69
N GLY A 26 -2.05 -14.61 2.78
CA GLY A 26 -0.77 -14.24 3.35
C GLY A 26 -0.05 -13.11 2.61
N ALA A 27 1.11 -12.70 3.15
CA ALA A 27 1.85 -11.53 2.67
C ALA A 27 2.36 -11.65 1.23
N HIS A 28 2.65 -12.87 0.77
CA HIS A 28 3.13 -13.15 -0.59
C HIS A 28 2.13 -12.77 -1.69
N ALA A 29 0.83 -12.67 -1.35
CA ALA A 29 -0.21 -12.29 -2.29
C ALA A 29 -0.35 -10.77 -2.47
N LEU A 30 0.49 -9.97 -1.80
CA LEU A 30 0.47 -8.51 -1.82
C LEU A 30 1.81 -7.97 -2.32
N SER A 31 1.78 -6.82 -2.98
CA SER A 31 2.98 -6.07 -3.28
C SER A 31 3.60 -5.45 -2.01
N SER A 32 4.90 -5.16 -2.05
CA SER A 32 5.59 -4.40 -0.99
C SER A 32 4.86 -3.09 -0.65
N THR A 33 4.31 -2.42 -1.65
CA THR A 33 3.53 -1.18 -1.51
C THR A 33 2.25 -1.42 -0.74
N GLU A 34 1.49 -2.47 -1.05
CA GLU A 34 0.27 -2.79 -0.32
C GLU A 34 0.54 -3.22 1.12
N LEU A 35 1.61 -4.01 1.34
CA LEU A 35 2.03 -4.40 2.68
C LEU A 35 2.38 -3.16 3.51
N LEU A 36 3.17 -2.24 2.96
CA LEU A 36 3.52 -0.99 3.64
C LEU A 36 2.29 -0.09 3.84
N ALA A 37 1.37 -0.02 2.88
CA ALA A 37 0.13 0.74 3.00
C ALA A 37 -0.78 0.20 4.11
N ILE A 38 -0.81 -1.12 4.32
CA ILE A 38 -1.53 -1.73 5.45
C ILE A 38 -0.93 -1.28 6.77
N LEU A 39 0.40 -1.25 6.90
CA LEU A 39 1.12 -0.84 8.11
C LEU A 39 0.93 0.66 8.40
N ILE A 40 0.99 1.51 7.37
CA ILE A 40 0.71 2.94 7.48
C ILE A 40 -0.73 3.18 7.95
N GLY A 41 -1.66 2.32 7.53
CA GLY A 41 -3.03 2.26 8.04
C GLY A 41 -3.96 3.34 7.47
N THR A 42 -3.57 4.61 7.54
CA THR A 42 -4.32 5.75 7.03
C THR A 42 -3.43 6.69 6.22
N GLY A 43 -4.00 7.29 5.18
CA GLY A 43 -3.32 8.31 4.40
C GLY A 43 -3.07 9.61 5.18
N SER A 44 -2.35 10.54 4.56
CA SER A 44 -2.16 11.91 5.03
C SER A 44 -3.10 12.88 4.28
N ALA A 45 -3.12 14.16 4.66
CA ALA A 45 -4.00 15.16 4.04
C ALA A 45 -3.89 15.15 2.50
N GLY A 46 -4.93 14.66 1.83
CA GLY A 46 -4.99 14.55 0.36
C GLY A 46 -4.23 13.39 -0.28
N ARG A 47 -3.57 12.50 0.48
CA ARG A 47 -2.85 11.32 -0.05
C ARG A 47 -3.36 10.03 0.59
N SER A 48 -3.59 9.00 -0.22
CA SER A 48 -3.97 7.68 0.31
C SER A 48 -2.77 6.99 0.97
N ALA A 49 -3.02 6.04 1.89
CA ALA A 49 -1.95 5.23 2.49
C ALA A 49 -1.12 4.49 1.41
N LEU A 50 -1.76 4.13 0.29
CA LEU A 50 -1.11 3.48 -0.85
C LEU A 50 -0.18 4.44 -1.60
N ALA A 51 -0.59 5.70 -1.76
CA ALA A 51 0.27 6.75 -2.33
C ALA A 51 1.47 7.06 -1.43
N VAL A 52 1.27 7.13 -0.11
CA VAL A 52 2.37 7.34 0.86
C VAL A 52 3.33 6.15 0.84
N ALA A 53 2.82 4.91 0.86
CA ALA A 53 3.63 3.71 0.78
C ALA A 53 4.47 3.63 -0.50
N HIS A 54 3.86 3.98 -1.63
CA HIS A 54 4.53 3.99 -2.92
C HIS A 54 5.69 4.98 -2.94
N ASP A 55 5.46 6.20 -2.44
CA ASP A 55 6.46 7.27 -2.34
C ASP A 55 7.64 6.84 -1.46
N ALA A 56 7.36 6.31 -0.26
CA ALA A 56 8.38 5.79 0.65
C ALA A 56 9.21 4.67 0.01
N LEU A 57 8.59 3.71 -0.66
CA LEU A 57 9.30 2.64 -1.35
C LEU A 57 10.11 3.12 -2.56
N ALA A 58 9.64 4.16 -3.26
CA ALA A 58 10.37 4.72 -4.40
C ALA A 58 11.74 5.26 -3.96
N THR A 59 11.87 5.82 -2.75
CA THR A 59 13.16 6.28 -2.20
C THR A 59 14.21 5.18 -2.04
N THR A 60 13.76 3.91 -1.99
CA THR A 60 14.62 2.74 -1.80
C THR A 60 14.63 1.83 -3.00
N GLY A 61 14.13 2.26 -4.16
CA GLY A 61 13.98 1.40 -5.35
C GLY A 61 13.15 0.15 -5.07
N GLY A 62 12.09 0.27 -4.28
CA GLY A 62 11.13 -0.81 -4.00
C GLY A 62 11.57 -1.83 -2.93
N SER A 63 12.67 -1.58 -2.21
CA SER A 63 13.20 -2.54 -1.23
C SER A 63 12.78 -2.21 0.20
N LEU A 64 11.88 -3.02 0.77
CA LEU A 64 11.49 -2.93 2.18
C LEU A 64 12.69 -3.06 3.14
N ARG A 65 13.66 -3.91 2.79
CA ARG A 65 14.89 -4.09 3.60
C ARG A 65 15.72 -2.83 3.66
N ARG A 66 15.87 -2.12 2.53
CA ARG A 66 16.57 -0.83 2.52
C ARG A 66 15.78 0.23 3.28
N LEU A 67 14.46 0.21 3.15
CA LEU A 67 13.58 1.14 3.87
C LEU A 67 13.68 0.99 5.38
N SER A 68 13.75 -0.25 5.90
CA SER A 68 13.89 -0.49 7.35
C SER A 68 15.24 -0.08 7.93
N THR A 69 16.24 0.20 7.09
CA THR A 69 17.59 0.61 7.50
C THR A 69 17.90 2.07 7.16
N GLN A 70 16.92 2.82 6.65
CA GLN A 70 17.08 4.26 6.45
C GLN A 70 16.98 4.99 7.80
N PRO A 71 17.82 6.01 8.02
CA PRO A 71 17.83 6.81 9.24
C PRO A 71 16.57 7.67 9.40
#